data_AF-A0A820FV89-F1
#
_entry.id   AF-A0A820FV89-F1
#
_cell.length_a   1.000
_cell.length_b   1.000
_cell.length_c   1.000
_cell.angle_alpha   90.00
_cell.angle_beta   90.00
_cell.angle_gamma   90.00
#
_symmetry.space_group_name_H-M   'P 1'
#
loop_
_entity.id
_entity.type
_entity.pdbx_description
1 polymer ?
#
loop_
_entity_poly.entity_id
_entity_poly.type
_entity_poly.pdbx_seq_one_letter_code
_entity_poly.pdbx_strand_id
1 'polypeptide(L)'
;MLPLISFSHSSSFPRSFMLTGWHYAFVIQRYSSSNRPSTSSNSATSPRKSGAVNQTFDAMIDFRRQQARRTLLIHLGRSHSESELYKLCSRIGSVTNMTLYTANKKECALLEFSNEQSVKNLLKITSHFTNENRLPCVSRNLYFASQYTGARLKYPPVGREVQQPDDLLVDKALSDIHNISDQIRYFWQKTKLTEVDTRLRYFVASLVEEALGSIFVDTVCLPFGSSVNTFGKCRCDLDMLLSFEDFRNKNIKFDGKMQQLRFLTKRSYLNDRFQAQAYLKILADTLKHFMAECTNVQIILPARVPIVRFQHRLSDLQCDVSMSEFKSSYYMSKLLWSLSSADSRVAPIVFAVRRWAREASITQSAPGPWFSNFQMTLLVIFYLQSIEILPKLNYINEQSTTATTTITSSFQDGIAANGDLSDDVFLMNELENIRHIPANKVNNNSL
;
A
#
# COMPACT_ATOMS: atom_id res chain seq x y z
N MET A 1 1.15 -57.12 -11.52
CA MET A 1 0.57 -57.71 -10.29
C MET A 1 -0.23 -56.62 -9.60
N LEU A 2 -1.52 -56.90 -9.40
CA LEU A 2 -2.53 -56.16 -8.63
C LEU A 2 -2.14 -55.98 -7.14
N PRO A 3 -2.85 -55.18 -6.30
CA PRO A 3 -4.22 -54.70 -6.52
C PRO A 3 -4.54 -53.22 -6.25
N LEU A 4 -5.55 -52.79 -7.01
CA LEU A 4 -6.52 -51.74 -6.70
C LEU A 4 -7.32 -52.11 -5.44
N ILE A 5 -7.52 -51.15 -4.55
CA ILE A 5 -8.48 -51.24 -3.44
C ILE A 5 -9.63 -50.28 -3.75
N SER A 6 -10.79 -50.87 -4.02
CA SER A 6 -12.09 -50.21 -4.07
C SER A 6 -12.62 -50.03 -2.63
N PHE A 7 -13.24 -48.90 -2.36
CA PHE A 7 -14.25 -48.79 -1.30
C PHE A 7 -15.43 -47.99 -1.83
N SER A 8 -16.52 -48.72 -2.06
CA SER A 8 -17.88 -48.20 -2.10
C SER A 8 -18.35 -47.98 -0.66
N HIS A 9 -18.89 -46.82 -0.33
CA HIS A 9 -19.91 -46.70 0.72
C HIS A 9 -20.86 -45.54 0.40
N SER A 10 -22.11 -45.93 0.19
CA SER A 10 -23.29 -45.10 0.19
C SER A 10 -23.59 -44.61 1.61
N SER A 11 -23.79 -43.30 1.79
CA SER A 11 -24.64 -42.81 2.86
C SER A 11 -25.25 -41.48 2.46
N SER A 12 -26.52 -41.55 2.06
CA SER A 12 -27.51 -40.48 2.05
C SER A 12 -27.49 -39.64 3.34
N PHE A 13 -27.46 -38.33 3.21
CA PHE A 13 -27.93 -37.41 4.25
C PHE A 13 -28.95 -36.42 3.66
N PRO A 14 -30.00 -36.04 4.42
CA PRO A 14 -31.25 -35.54 3.86
C PRO A 14 -31.23 -34.02 3.62
N ARG A 15 -31.95 -33.62 2.57
CA ARG A 15 -32.53 -32.28 2.45
C ARG A 15 -33.71 -32.14 3.43
N SER A 16 -33.56 -31.33 4.47
CA SER A 16 -34.54 -30.36 4.97
C SER A 16 -34.18 -29.95 6.39
N PHE A 17 -34.05 -28.64 6.63
CA PHE A 17 -34.71 -27.98 7.75
C PHE A 17 -34.74 -26.48 7.43
N MET A 18 -35.95 -26.00 7.19
CA MET A 18 -36.31 -24.61 6.99
C MET A 18 -36.17 -23.82 8.30
N LEU A 19 -35.84 -22.54 8.14
CA LEU A 19 -36.43 -21.37 8.82
C LEU A 19 -36.91 -21.57 10.27
N THR A 20 -36.15 -21.04 11.22
CA THR A 20 -36.61 -20.17 12.32
C THR A 20 -35.38 -19.36 12.75
N GLY A 21 -35.37 -18.03 12.68
CA GLY A 21 -36.06 -17.16 13.63
C GLY A 21 -34.97 -16.35 14.36
N TRP A 22 -34.64 -15.18 13.80
CA TRP A 22 -33.78 -14.17 14.40
C TRP A 22 -34.36 -13.73 15.76
N HIS A 23 -33.52 -13.41 16.75
CA HIS A 23 -33.63 -12.24 17.65
C HIS A 23 -32.39 -12.10 18.57
N TYR A 24 -31.62 -11.03 18.32
CA TYR A 24 -30.84 -10.14 19.21
C TYR A 24 -30.15 -10.64 20.49
N ALA A 25 -28.84 -10.32 20.63
CA ALA A 25 -28.39 -9.24 21.53
C ALA A 25 -26.89 -8.92 21.33
N PHE A 26 -26.60 -7.69 20.91
CA PHE A 26 -25.27 -7.08 20.95
C PHE A 26 -24.92 -6.72 22.39
N VAL A 27 -23.81 -7.24 22.92
CA VAL A 27 -23.13 -6.67 24.09
C VAL A 27 -21.72 -6.29 23.68
N ILE A 28 -21.52 -5.01 23.34
CA ILE A 28 -20.20 -4.39 23.26
C ILE A 28 -19.80 -4.06 24.70
N GLN A 29 -19.08 -4.95 25.37
CA GLN A 29 -18.46 -4.65 26.65
C GLN A 29 -17.14 -3.93 26.40
N ARG A 30 -17.17 -2.60 26.47
CA ARG A 30 -15.97 -1.76 26.61
C ARG A 30 -15.35 -2.04 27.96
N TYR A 31 -14.21 -2.74 27.98
CA TYR A 31 -13.34 -2.75 29.14
C TYR A 31 -12.65 -1.39 29.27
N SER A 32 -13.22 -0.54 30.13
CA SER A 32 -12.54 0.63 30.69
C SER A 32 -11.99 0.23 32.06
N SER A 33 -10.68 0.08 32.17
CA SER A 33 -10.01 -0.12 33.45
C SER A 33 -9.97 1.22 34.20
N SER A 34 -10.83 1.40 35.20
CA SER A 34 -10.71 2.46 36.19
C SER A 34 -10.20 1.88 37.50
N ASN A 35 -9.04 2.35 37.95
CA ASN A 35 -8.77 2.59 39.37
C ASN A 35 -7.69 3.68 39.49
N ARG A 36 -8.12 4.87 39.92
CA ARG A 36 -7.29 5.90 40.56
C ARG A 36 -7.65 5.90 42.04
N PRO A 37 -6.75 6.40 42.90
CA PRO A 37 -7.17 7.43 43.84
C PRO A 37 -6.55 8.79 43.49
N SER A 38 -7.28 9.79 43.95
CA SER A 38 -7.19 11.24 43.79
C SER A 38 -5.91 11.90 44.31
N THR A 39 -5.45 12.94 43.60
CA THR A 39 -5.18 14.27 44.18
C THR A 39 -5.29 15.35 43.10
N SER A 40 -5.76 16.51 43.55
CA SER A 40 -6.27 17.69 42.83
C SER A 40 -5.25 18.54 42.08
N SER A 41 -5.69 19.13 40.96
CA SER A 41 -5.76 20.59 40.69
C SER A 41 -5.41 21.01 39.24
N ASN A 42 -6.22 21.94 38.75
CA ASN A 42 -5.99 22.95 37.71
C ASN A 42 -6.06 22.58 36.20
N SER A 43 -7.27 22.82 35.68
CA SER A 43 -7.58 23.59 34.46
C SER A 43 -6.55 23.63 33.32
N ALA A 44 -6.80 22.83 32.28
CA ALA A 44 -6.43 23.17 30.90
C ALA A 44 -7.47 22.58 29.96
N THR A 45 -8.00 23.42 29.08
CA THR A 45 -8.99 23.13 28.04
C THR A 45 -8.52 21.97 27.14
N SER A 46 -9.23 20.84 27.21
CA SER A 46 -8.97 19.67 26.36
C SER A 46 -9.33 19.94 24.90
N PRO A 47 -8.48 19.62 23.91
CA PRO A 47 -8.89 19.62 22.52
C PRO A 47 -9.90 18.49 22.30
N ARG A 48 -11.03 18.84 21.66
CA ARG A 48 -12.09 17.91 21.25
C ARG A 48 -11.49 16.71 20.53
N LYS A 49 -11.91 15.50 20.94
CA LYS A 49 -11.67 14.25 20.21
C LYS A 49 -12.10 14.44 18.75
N SER A 50 -11.13 14.50 17.84
CA SER A 50 -11.39 14.49 16.41
C SER A 50 -12.16 13.22 16.05
N GLY A 51 -13.36 13.38 15.49
CA GLY A 51 -14.11 12.28 14.90
C GLY A 51 -13.24 11.54 13.88
N ALA A 52 -13.45 10.23 13.75
CA ALA A 52 -12.77 9.43 12.74
C ALA A 52 -13.01 10.07 11.36
N VAL A 53 -12.00 10.73 10.82
CA VAL A 53 -12.04 11.26 9.46
C VAL A 53 -12.11 10.04 8.55
N ASN A 54 -13.18 9.93 7.77
CA ASN A 54 -13.30 8.91 6.72
C ASN A 54 -12.18 9.17 5.69
N GLN A 55 -11.01 8.57 5.90
CA GLN A 55 -9.86 8.71 5.02
C GLN A 55 -10.14 7.97 3.71
N THR A 56 -10.15 8.67 2.58
CA THR A 56 -10.34 8.09 1.24
C THR A 56 -9.08 7.37 0.75
N PHE A 57 -9.20 6.55 -0.30
CA PHE A 57 -8.03 5.82 -0.83
C PHE A 57 -6.99 6.79 -1.38
N ASP A 58 -7.45 7.77 -2.15
CA ASP A 58 -6.59 8.79 -2.75
C ASP A 58 -5.93 9.67 -1.68
N ALA A 59 -6.68 10.07 -0.63
CA ALA A 59 -6.12 10.81 0.49
C ALA A 59 -5.09 9.98 1.27
N MET A 60 -5.29 8.66 1.40
CA MET A 60 -4.31 7.76 2.00
C MET A 60 -3.03 7.69 1.15
N ILE A 61 -3.16 7.52 -0.17
CA ILE A 61 -2.04 7.49 -1.10
C ILE A 61 -1.26 8.82 -1.02
N ASP A 62 -1.93 9.96 -1.09
CA ASP A 62 -1.28 11.27 -1.05
C ASP A 62 -0.60 11.54 0.29
N PHE A 63 -1.24 11.18 1.41
CA PHE A 63 -0.62 11.27 2.73
C PHE A 63 0.68 10.46 2.77
N ARG A 64 0.65 9.21 2.31
CA ARG A 64 1.83 8.32 2.33
C ARG A 64 2.93 8.78 1.39
N ARG A 65 2.60 9.35 0.24
CA ARG A 65 3.58 9.96 -0.68
C ARG A 65 4.26 11.17 -0.05
N GLN A 66 3.49 12.08 0.53
CA GLN A 66 4.03 13.26 1.22
C GLN A 66 4.92 12.86 2.41
N GLN A 67 4.48 11.84 3.17
CA GLN A 67 5.27 11.24 4.23
C GLN A 67 6.60 10.70 3.71
N ALA A 68 6.60 9.97 2.58
CA ALA A 68 7.81 9.44 1.99
C ALA A 68 8.79 10.53 1.55
N ARG A 69 8.33 11.61 0.92
CA ARG A 69 9.17 12.74 0.45
C ARG A 69 9.94 13.44 1.58
N ARG A 70 9.38 13.47 2.78
CA ARG A 70 10.03 14.04 3.99
C ARG A 70 10.72 12.99 4.87
N THR A 71 10.90 11.78 4.36
CA THR A 71 11.58 10.67 5.05
C THR A 71 12.99 10.43 4.48
N LEU A 72 13.91 10.02 5.34
CA LEU A 72 15.26 9.55 5.03
C LEU A 72 15.40 8.08 5.42
N LEU A 73 16.20 7.34 4.66
CA LEU A 73 16.60 5.99 5.01
C LEU A 73 18.11 5.95 5.26
N ILE A 74 18.49 5.59 6.48
CA ILE A 74 19.86 5.75 6.96
C ILE A 74 20.41 4.37 7.36
N HIS A 75 21.43 3.90 6.65
CA HIS A 75 22.20 2.72 7.04
C HIS A 75 23.13 3.08 8.20
N LEU A 76 22.99 2.37 9.32
CA LEU A 76 23.75 2.59 10.54
C LEU A 76 25.03 1.74 10.55
N GLY A 77 26.17 2.41 10.66
CA GLY A 77 27.48 1.76 10.80
C GLY A 77 27.65 1.05 12.15
N ARG A 78 28.68 0.22 12.28
CA ARG A 78 28.92 -0.61 13.49
C ARG A 78 29.01 0.19 14.80
N SER A 79 29.58 1.40 14.75
CA SER A 79 29.77 2.26 15.92
C SER A 79 28.75 3.41 15.98
N HIS A 80 27.53 3.22 15.47
CA HIS A 80 26.54 4.30 15.44
C HIS A 80 26.00 4.66 16.83
N SER A 81 25.57 5.92 16.98
CA SER A 81 24.82 6.40 18.13
C SER A 81 23.47 6.94 17.65
N GLU A 82 22.40 6.23 17.97
CA GLU A 82 21.01 6.62 17.63
C GLU A 82 20.68 8.02 18.17
N SER A 83 21.17 8.35 19.38
CA SER A 83 20.96 9.68 19.98
C SER A 83 21.65 10.79 19.20
N GLU A 84 22.89 10.54 18.76
CA GLU A 84 23.66 11.51 18.01
C GLU A 84 23.04 11.75 16.64
N LEU A 85 22.59 10.68 15.96
CA LEU A 85 21.84 10.80 14.72
C LEU A 85 20.60 11.67 14.90
N TYR A 86 19.80 11.39 15.93
CA TYR A 86 18.61 12.18 16.24
C TYR A 86 18.96 13.66 16.48
N LYS A 87 20.01 13.94 17.25
CA LYS A 87 20.48 15.31 17.52
C LYS A 87 20.96 16.02 16.26
N LEU A 88 21.73 15.34 15.40
CA LEU A 88 22.24 15.89 14.15
C LEU A 88 21.08 16.29 13.24
N CYS A 89 20.11 15.38 13.03
CA CYS A 89 18.93 15.66 12.24
C CYS A 89 18.06 16.76 12.86
N SER A 90 17.90 16.77 14.20
CA SER A 90 17.12 17.80 14.91
C SER A 90 17.68 19.21 14.79
N ARG A 91 18.99 19.37 14.50
CA ARG A 91 19.58 20.68 14.19
C ARG A 91 19.17 21.22 12.83
N ILE A 92 18.78 20.34 11.90
CA ILE A 92 18.36 20.71 10.54
C ILE A 92 16.86 21.00 10.49
N GLY A 93 16.05 20.24 11.22
CA GLY A 93 14.61 20.43 11.27
C GLY A 93 13.94 19.53 12.30
N SER A 94 12.65 19.77 12.55
CA SER A 94 11.85 18.99 13.50
C SER A 94 11.66 17.55 13.01
N VAL A 95 12.14 16.58 13.79
CA VAL A 95 11.99 15.14 13.53
C VAL A 95 10.68 14.65 14.15
N THR A 96 9.76 14.17 13.32
CA THR A 96 8.44 13.69 13.77
C THR A 96 8.47 12.21 14.17
N ASN A 97 9.31 11.40 13.51
CA ASN A 97 9.40 9.99 13.77
C ASN A 97 10.81 9.47 13.44
N MET A 98 11.35 8.58 14.27
CA MET A 98 12.52 7.78 13.94
C MET A 98 12.23 6.34 14.35
N THR A 99 12.26 5.43 13.39
CA THR A 99 12.03 4.00 13.60
C THR A 99 13.24 3.19 13.18
N LEU A 100 13.69 2.27 14.04
CA LEU A 100 14.81 1.38 13.77
C LEU A 100 14.32 0.00 13.37
N TYR A 101 14.98 -0.58 12.39
CA TYR A 101 14.70 -1.93 11.92
C TYR A 101 15.97 -2.58 11.38
N THR A 102 15.92 -3.90 11.20
CA THR A 102 17.03 -4.67 10.64
C THR A 102 16.60 -5.30 9.32
N ALA A 103 17.31 -4.97 8.25
CA ALA A 103 17.11 -5.55 6.92
C ALA A 103 18.44 -6.09 6.39
N ASN A 104 18.45 -7.32 5.87
CA ASN A 104 19.66 -7.94 5.31
C ASN A 104 20.90 -7.87 6.23
N LYS A 105 20.71 -8.12 7.54
CA LYS A 105 21.75 -8.04 8.59
C LYS A 105 22.36 -6.64 8.78
N LYS A 106 21.75 -5.60 8.21
CA LYS A 106 22.11 -4.20 8.42
C LYS A 106 21.09 -3.53 9.33
N GLU A 107 21.58 -2.68 10.23
CA GLU A 107 20.73 -1.82 11.04
C GLU A 107 20.42 -0.54 10.26
N CYS A 108 19.15 -0.17 10.24
CA CYS A 108 18.63 0.95 9.47
C CYS A 108 17.77 1.85 10.36
N ALA A 109 17.80 3.15 10.09
CA ALA A 109 16.87 4.12 10.64
C ALA A 109 16.00 4.71 9.54
N LEU A 110 14.68 4.66 9.74
CA LEU A 110 13.69 5.37 8.95
C LEU A 110 13.29 6.65 9.68
N LEU A 111 13.84 7.78 9.25
CA LEU A 111 13.70 9.06 9.92
C LEU A 111 12.78 9.98 9.11
N GLU A 112 11.74 10.52 9.74
CA GLU A 112 10.79 11.46 9.14
C GLU A 112 10.95 12.85 9.75
N PHE A 113 11.11 13.85 8.88
CA PHE A 113 10.99 15.26 9.25
C PHE A 113 9.55 15.73 9.16
N SER A 114 9.23 16.84 9.83
CA SER A 114 7.92 17.50 9.72
C SER A 114 7.65 18.07 8.32
N ASN A 115 8.70 18.38 7.55
CA ASN A 115 8.62 19.01 6.24
C ASN A 115 9.72 18.53 5.28
N GLU A 116 9.42 18.58 3.98
CA GLU A 116 10.34 18.19 2.90
C GLU A 116 11.56 19.12 2.79
N GLN A 117 11.43 20.39 3.18
CA GLN A 117 12.54 21.35 3.12
C GLN A 117 13.71 20.94 4.03
N SER A 118 13.42 20.31 5.16
CA SER A 118 14.45 19.78 6.09
C SER A 118 15.28 18.69 5.43
N VAL A 119 14.65 17.82 4.63
CA VAL A 119 15.35 16.83 3.81
C VAL A 119 16.25 17.52 2.79
N LYS A 120 15.73 18.49 2.04
CA LYS A 120 16.52 19.25 1.04
C LYS A 120 17.73 19.95 1.66
N ASN A 121 17.55 20.58 2.82
CA ASN A 121 18.62 21.25 3.55
C ASN A 121 19.69 20.26 4.04
N LEU A 122 19.27 19.10 4.56
CA LEU A 122 20.18 18.05 4.99
C LEU A 122 21.00 17.50 3.82
N LEU A 123 20.36 17.21 2.68
CA LEU A 123 21.04 16.68 1.51
C LEU A 123 22.09 17.64 0.94
N LYS A 124 21.85 18.97 0.99
CA LYS A 124 22.82 19.99 0.53
C LYS A 124 24.13 20.00 1.31
N ILE A 125 24.10 19.66 2.60
CA ILE A 125 25.27 19.68 3.48
C ILE A 125 25.87 18.28 3.69
N THR A 126 25.25 17.24 3.12
CA THR A 126 25.72 15.86 3.25
C THR A 126 26.88 15.62 2.29
N SER A 127 28.02 15.17 2.80
CA SER A 127 29.20 14.89 1.99
C SER A 127 29.10 13.56 1.25
N HIS A 128 29.68 13.49 0.06
CA HIS A 128 29.97 12.21 -0.59
C HIS A 128 31.10 11.47 0.14
N PHE A 129 31.18 10.15 -0.07
CA PHE A 129 32.34 9.38 0.37
C PHE A 129 33.59 9.84 -0.39
N THR A 130 34.71 9.99 0.32
CA THR A 130 35.99 10.42 -0.24
C THR A 130 36.74 9.33 -1.00
N ASN A 131 36.29 8.07 -0.90
CA ASN A 131 36.98 6.95 -1.53
C ASN A 131 36.63 6.83 -3.01
N GLU A 132 37.66 6.64 -3.83
CA GLU A 132 37.59 6.50 -5.28
C GLU A 132 36.82 5.21 -5.64
N ASN A 133 35.98 5.28 -6.68
CA ASN A 133 35.02 4.25 -7.15
C ASN A 133 33.58 4.34 -6.63
N ARG A 134 33.15 5.48 -6.05
CA ARG A 134 31.72 5.74 -5.82
C ARG A 134 31.24 6.93 -6.66
N LEU A 135 30.08 6.77 -7.28
CA LEU A 135 29.44 7.86 -8.02
C LEU A 135 28.89 8.91 -7.04
N PRO A 136 29.07 10.21 -7.32
CA PRO A 136 28.58 11.30 -6.47
C PRO A 136 27.07 11.54 -6.67
N CYS A 137 26.26 10.49 -6.51
CA CYS A 137 24.80 10.58 -6.61
C CYS A 137 24.21 11.06 -5.28
N VAL A 138 23.37 12.09 -5.32
CA VAL A 138 22.61 12.55 -4.16
C VAL A 138 21.34 11.71 -4.03
N SER A 139 21.06 11.19 -2.83
CA SER A 139 19.88 10.38 -2.56
C SER A 139 19.49 10.49 -1.08
N ARG A 140 18.22 10.17 -0.77
CA ARG A 140 17.72 10.04 0.61
C ARG A 140 18.16 8.73 1.30
N ASN A 141 18.90 7.87 0.57
CA ASN A 141 19.63 6.73 1.13
C ASN A 141 21.00 7.20 1.66
N LEU A 142 21.13 7.31 2.98
CA LEU A 142 22.30 7.84 3.66
C LEU A 142 23.03 6.76 4.47
N TYR A 143 24.25 7.07 4.87
CA TYR A 143 25.03 6.27 5.80
C TYR A 143 25.41 7.13 7.00
N PHE A 144 25.27 6.57 8.20
CA PHE A 144 25.67 7.23 9.43
C PHE A 144 26.54 6.30 10.26
N ALA A 145 27.74 6.77 10.58
CA ALA A 145 28.59 6.18 11.60
C ALA A 145 29.01 7.29 12.56
N SER A 146 28.95 7.02 13.86
CA SER A 146 29.43 7.97 14.85
C SER A 146 30.95 7.84 14.99
N GLN A 147 31.60 8.98 15.24
CA GLN A 147 33.00 9.04 15.67
C GLN A 147 33.12 9.06 17.20
N TYR A 148 32.00 9.07 17.92
CA TYR A 148 31.90 9.34 19.35
C TYR A 148 31.35 8.11 20.11
N THR A 149 32.15 7.56 21.02
CA THR A 149 31.76 6.46 21.92
C THR A 149 31.21 6.94 23.26
N GLY A 150 30.77 8.20 23.33
CA GLY A 150 30.28 8.85 24.55
C GLY A 150 28.92 8.34 25.05
N ALA A 151 28.59 8.66 26.30
CA ALA A 151 27.45 8.12 27.03
C ALA A 151 26.10 8.23 26.29
N ARG A 152 25.27 7.19 26.43
CA ARG A 152 23.89 7.14 25.92
C ARG A 152 23.07 8.29 26.50
N LEU A 153 22.75 9.26 25.67
CA LEU A 153 21.82 10.34 26.01
C LEU A 153 20.38 9.82 25.92
N LYS A 154 19.48 10.32 26.77
CA LYS A 154 18.05 10.04 26.67
C LYS A 154 17.46 10.82 25.49
N TYR A 155 16.85 10.13 24.54
CA TYR A 155 16.06 10.70 23.43
C TYR A 155 14.67 10.02 23.44
N PRO A 156 13.66 10.58 22.74
CA PRO A 156 12.31 10.01 22.72
C PRO A 156 12.35 8.53 22.32
N PRO A 157 11.39 7.70 22.78
CA PRO A 157 11.41 6.27 22.48
C PRO A 157 11.41 6.08 20.97
N VAL A 158 12.55 5.63 20.46
CA VAL A 158 12.67 5.18 19.08
C VAL A 158 11.89 3.89 19.00
N GLY A 159 10.88 3.88 18.14
CA GLY A 159 10.21 2.64 17.80
C GLY A 159 11.26 1.71 17.23
N ARG A 160 11.52 0.57 17.88
CA ARG A 160 12.29 -0.50 17.28
C ARG A 160 11.30 -1.52 16.77
N GLU A 161 11.27 -1.70 15.46
CA GLU A 161 10.46 -2.75 14.88
C GLU A 161 11.22 -4.07 14.95
N VAL A 162 10.57 -5.05 15.56
CA VAL A 162 11.07 -6.43 15.60
C VAL A 162 10.72 -7.06 14.26
N GLN A 163 11.69 -7.75 13.64
CA GLN A 163 11.42 -8.56 12.46
C GLN A 163 10.21 -9.46 12.71
N GLN A 164 9.28 -9.49 11.75
CA GLN A 164 8.08 -10.30 11.91
C GLN A 164 8.43 -11.78 12.14
N PRO A 165 7.64 -12.46 12.99
CA PRO A 165 7.88 -13.86 13.33
C PRO A 165 7.86 -14.73 12.07
N ASP A 166 8.76 -15.70 12.04
CA ASP A 166 8.78 -16.73 11.00
C ASP A 166 7.46 -17.51 10.99
N ASP A 167 7.09 -18.08 9.83
CA ASP A 167 5.87 -18.87 9.65
C ASP A 167 5.79 -19.97 10.74
N LEU A 168 6.92 -20.59 11.13
CA LEU A 168 7.00 -21.57 12.23
C LEU A 168 6.59 -21.04 13.60
N LEU A 169 6.95 -19.80 13.94
CA LEU A 169 6.58 -19.18 15.22
C LEU A 169 5.10 -18.80 15.23
N VAL A 170 4.58 -18.37 14.08
CA VAL A 170 3.16 -18.13 13.91
C VAL A 170 2.37 -19.43 14.07
N ASP A 171 2.81 -20.51 13.43
CA ASP A 171 2.13 -21.82 13.49
C ASP A 171 2.08 -22.38 14.92
N LYS A 172 3.17 -22.24 15.71
CA LYS A 172 3.16 -22.60 17.14
C LYS A 172 2.18 -21.75 17.97
N ALA A 173 2.14 -20.45 17.74
CA ALA A 173 1.21 -19.59 18.47
C ALA A 173 -0.25 -19.86 18.08
N LEU A 174 -0.51 -20.31 16.85
CA LEU A 174 -1.85 -20.68 16.40
C LEU A 174 -2.38 -21.94 17.10
N SER A 175 -1.52 -22.90 17.46
CA SER A 175 -1.96 -24.12 18.17
C SER A 175 -2.48 -23.87 19.58
N ASP A 176 -2.03 -22.78 20.21
CA ASP A 176 -2.45 -22.40 21.57
C ASP A 176 -3.80 -21.66 21.58
N ILE A 177 -4.31 -21.25 20.42
CA ILE A 177 -5.58 -20.50 20.29
C ILE A 177 -6.73 -21.49 20.01
N HIS A 178 -7.71 -21.51 20.91
CA HIS A 178 -8.80 -22.50 20.87
C HIS A 178 -9.92 -22.22 19.86
N ASN A 179 -10.04 -20.99 19.35
CA ASN A 179 -11.12 -20.58 18.44
C ASN A 179 -10.58 -20.25 17.05
N ILE A 180 -11.19 -20.82 16.01
CA ILE A 180 -10.83 -20.58 14.60
C ILE A 180 -10.89 -19.10 14.26
N SER A 181 -11.89 -18.36 14.77
CA SER A 181 -12.03 -16.93 14.50
C SER A 181 -10.82 -16.14 15.01
N ASP A 182 -10.32 -16.51 16.20
CA ASP A 182 -9.19 -15.85 16.82
C ASP A 182 -7.86 -16.31 16.21
N GLN A 183 -7.76 -17.57 15.76
CA GLN A 183 -6.64 -18.05 14.94
C GLN A 183 -6.51 -17.23 13.65
N ILE A 184 -7.62 -17.06 12.91
CA ILE A 184 -7.64 -16.28 11.67
C ILE A 184 -7.24 -14.81 11.91
N ARG A 185 -7.80 -14.18 12.94
CA ARG A 185 -7.45 -12.80 13.30
C ARG A 185 -6.00 -12.67 13.73
N TYR A 186 -5.51 -13.60 14.54
CA TYR A 186 -4.12 -13.62 15.00
C TYR A 186 -3.17 -13.78 13.81
N PHE A 187 -3.41 -14.76 12.93
CA PHE A 187 -2.62 -14.96 11.72
C PHE A 187 -2.56 -13.70 10.86
N TRP A 188 -3.72 -13.08 10.59
CA TRP A 188 -3.78 -11.82 9.85
C TRP A 188 -2.99 -10.70 10.53
N GLN A 189 -3.19 -10.47 11.83
CA GLN A 189 -2.49 -9.43 12.57
C GLN A 189 -0.97 -9.62 12.59
N LYS A 190 -0.51 -10.86 12.65
CA LYS A 190 0.92 -11.21 12.70
C LYS A 190 1.61 -11.26 11.35
N THR A 191 0.87 -11.26 10.24
CA THR A 191 1.44 -11.43 8.89
C THR A 191 1.11 -10.30 7.92
N LYS A 192 0.16 -9.43 8.24
CA LYS A 192 -0.14 -8.22 7.45
C LYS A 192 1.04 -7.25 7.48
N LEU A 193 1.13 -6.42 6.44
CA LEU A 193 2.09 -5.31 6.37
C LEU A 193 2.09 -4.48 7.66
N THR A 194 3.29 -4.22 8.17
CA THR A 194 3.50 -3.30 9.29
C THR A 194 3.52 -1.85 8.81
N GLU A 195 3.48 -0.92 9.77
CA GLU A 195 3.61 0.51 9.48
C GLU A 195 4.96 0.85 8.82
N VAL A 196 6.05 0.19 9.23
CA VAL A 196 7.37 0.41 8.62
C VAL A 196 7.43 -0.21 7.23
N ASP A 197 6.91 -1.42 7.03
CA ASP A 197 6.83 -2.04 5.70
C ASP A 197 6.07 -1.15 4.73
N THR A 198 4.92 -0.61 5.16
CA THR A 198 4.14 0.34 4.36
C THR A 198 4.99 1.58 4.06
N ARG A 199 5.61 2.22 5.06
CA ARG A 199 6.42 3.43 4.85
C ARG A 199 7.62 3.17 3.93
N LEU A 200 8.29 2.03 4.05
CA LEU A 200 9.40 1.64 3.18
C LEU A 200 8.97 1.46 1.73
N ARG A 201 7.78 0.90 1.49
CA ARG A 201 7.23 0.76 0.12
C ARG A 201 7.02 2.10 -0.55
N TYR A 202 6.39 3.05 0.14
CA TYR A 202 6.23 4.41 -0.38
C TYR A 202 7.56 5.16 -0.48
N PHE A 203 8.50 4.92 0.44
CA PHE A 203 9.84 5.49 0.36
C PHE A 203 10.58 5.02 -0.90
N VAL A 204 10.62 3.71 -1.18
CA VAL A 204 11.26 3.16 -2.39
C VAL A 204 10.57 3.67 -3.66
N ALA A 205 9.24 3.70 -3.70
CA ALA A 205 8.51 4.28 -4.84
C ALA A 205 8.87 5.76 -5.05
N SER A 206 9.00 6.54 -3.98
CA SER A 206 9.43 7.94 -4.09
C SER A 206 10.88 8.11 -4.57
N LEU A 207 11.76 7.14 -4.33
CA LEU A 207 13.12 7.17 -4.90
C LEU A 207 13.10 6.91 -6.41
N VAL A 208 12.25 5.99 -6.88
CA VAL A 208 12.04 5.73 -8.30
C VAL A 208 11.43 6.96 -8.99
N GLU A 209 10.47 7.62 -8.35
CA GLU A 209 9.90 8.90 -8.80
C GLU A 209 10.98 9.98 -8.96
N GLU A 210 11.84 10.16 -7.96
CA GLU A 210 12.92 11.15 -7.98
C GLU A 210 13.99 10.87 -9.04
N ALA A 211 14.28 9.60 -9.32
CA ALA A 211 15.30 9.20 -10.28
C ALA A 211 15.03 9.70 -11.72
N LEU A 212 13.75 9.89 -12.07
CA LEU A 212 13.33 10.40 -13.38
C LEU A 212 12.68 11.79 -13.30
N GLY A 213 12.34 12.27 -12.10
CA GLY A 213 11.64 13.54 -11.87
C GLY A 213 12.40 14.79 -12.33
N SER A 214 13.73 14.71 -12.47
CA SER A 214 14.53 15.83 -13.01
C SER A 214 14.37 16.02 -14.52
N ILE A 215 13.98 14.97 -15.24
CA ILE A 215 13.76 14.98 -16.69
C ILE A 215 12.28 15.15 -16.99
N PHE A 216 11.42 14.44 -16.26
CA PHE A 216 9.98 14.45 -16.43
C PHE A 216 9.32 15.00 -15.16
N VAL A 217 8.98 16.29 -15.17
CA VAL A 217 8.54 17.03 -13.97
C VAL A 217 7.31 16.41 -13.30
N ASP A 218 6.39 15.87 -14.12
CA ASP A 218 5.15 15.25 -13.65
C ASP A 218 5.30 13.73 -13.43
N THR A 219 6.53 13.25 -13.20
CA THR A 219 6.77 11.84 -12.86
C THR A 219 6.03 11.47 -11.58
N VAL A 220 5.31 10.37 -11.65
CA VAL A 220 4.64 9.76 -10.52
C VAL A 220 4.97 8.27 -10.48
N CYS A 221 5.42 7.78 -9.33
CA CYS A 221 5.61 6.35 -9.08
C CYS A 221 4.77 5.92 -7.87
N LEU A 222 3.72 5.13 -8.11
CA LEU A 222 2.80 4.70 -7.04
C LEU A 222 2.93 3.20 -6.78
N PRO A 223 3.00 2.78 -5.50
CA PRO A 223 2.72 1.41 -5.14
C PRO A 223 1.28 1.02 -5.54
N PHE A 224 1.10 -0.20 -6.03
CA PHE A 224 -0.22 -0.79 -6.29
C PHE A 224 -0.30 -2.23 -5.78
N GLY A 225 -1.46 -2.87 -5.99
CA GLY A 225 -1.66 -4.27 -5.67
C GLY A 225 -1.57 -4.55 -4.17
N SER A 226 -0.84 -5.61 -3.83
CA SER A 226 -0.72 -6.11 -2.44
C SER A 226 -0.18 -5.06 -1.47
N SER A 227 0.58 -4.07 -1.95
CA SER A 227 1.13 -2.98 -1.15
C SER A 227 0.07 -2.02 -0.59
N VAL A 228 -1.07 -1.86 -1.27
CA VAL A 228 -2.06 -0.82 -0.95
C VAL A 228 -3.50 -1.34 -0.86
N ASN A 229 -3.79 -2.54 -1.35
CA ASN A 229 -5.13 -3.12 -1.36
C ASN A 229 -5.58 -3.79 -0.04
N THR A 230 -4.79 -3.63 1.04
CA THR A 230 -4.96 -4.25 2.39
C THR A 230 -4.73 -5.76 2.49
N PHE A 231 -4.51 -6.46 1.38
CA PHE A 231 -4.25 -7.90 1.34
C PHE A 231 -2.75 -8.25 1.28
N GLY A 232 -1.87 -7.28 1.56
CA GLY A 232 -0.42 -7.47 1.59
C GLY A 232 0.05 -8.27 2.81
N LYS A 233 0.75 -9.38 2.54
CA LYS A 233 1.55 -10.08 3.56
C LYS A 233 2.92 -9.42 3.65
N CYS A 234 3.53 -9.36 4.83
CA CYS A 234 4.93 -8.97 4.97
C CYS A 234 5.83 -9.75 4.00
N ARG A 235 6.85 -9.07 3.48
CA ARG A 235 7.76 -9.57 2.43
C ARG A 235 7.12 -9.85 1.06
N CYS A 236 5.85 -9.48 0.82
CA CYS A 236 5.33 -9.51 -0.54
C CYS A 236 6.05 -8.49 -1.42
N ASP A 237 6.06 -8.72 -2.73
CA ASP A 237 6.68 -7.82 -3.69
C ASP A 237 6.08 -6.41 -3.61
N LEU A 238 6.89 -5.41 -3.96
CA LEU A 238 6.49 -4.04 -4.16
C LEU A 238 6.26 -3.83 -5.65
N ASP A 239 4.99 -3.91 -6.05
CA ASP A 239 4.55 -3.55 -7.39
C ASP A 239 4.37 -2.02 -7.48
N MET A 240 5.01 -1.41 -8.47
CA MET A 240 5.03 0.02 -8.71
C MET A 240 4.62 0.36 -10.13
N LEU A 241 3.94 1.49 -10.23
CA LEU A 241 3.39 1.98 -11.46
C LEU A 241 3.97 3.37 -11.71
N LEU A 242 4.74 3.48 -12.79
CA LEU A 242 5.42 4.70 -13.21
C LEU A 242 4.62 5.39 -14.32
N SER A 243 4.39 6.68 -14.16
CA SER A 243 3.78 7.58 -15.16
C SER A 243 4.58 8.86 -15.25
N PHE A 244 4.50 9.53 -16.40
CA PHE A 244 4.99 10.90 -16.58
C PHE A 244 3.86 11.94 -16.54
N GLU A 245 2.65 11.51 -16.18
CA GLU A 245 1.48 12.35 -15.98
C GLU A 245 0.77 11.93 -14.69
N ASP A 246 0.44 12.87 -13.81
CA ASP A 246 -0.46 12.60 -12.68
C ASP A 246 -1.92 12.63 -13.17
N PHE A 247 -2.40 11.49 -13.63
CA PHE A 247 -3.79 11.27 -14.05
C PHE A 247 -4.85 11.58 -12.98
N ARG A 248 -4.44 11.71 -11.70
CA ARG A 248 -5.32 12.11 -10.59
C ARG A 248 -5.49 13.62 -10.51
N ASN A 249 -4.58 14.39 -11.11
CA ASN A 249 -4.55 15.84 -11.06
C ASN A 249 -4.76 16.47 -12.44
N LYS A 250 -5.88 16.16 -13.09
CA LYS A 250 -6.24 16.68 -14.43
C LYS A 250 -6.68 18.16 -14.46
N ASN A 251 -6.62 18.87 -13.34
CA ASN A 251 -7.15 20.23 -13.20
C ASN A 251 -6.10 21.33 -13.38
N ILE A 252 -5.00 21.06 -14.10
CA ILE A 252 -4.05 22.12 -14.45
C ILE A 252 -4.72 23.03 -15.51
N LYS A 253 -5.36 24.10 -15.03
CA LYS A 253 -5.89 25.17 -15.89
C LYS A 253 -4.70 25.98 -16.39
N PHE A 254 -4.25 25.68 -17.60
CA PHE A 254 -3.28 26.54 -18.30
C PHE A 254 -3.96 27.86 -18.65
N ASP A 255 -3.26 28.98 -18.44
CA ASP A 255 -3.70 30.28 -18.95
C ASP A 255 -3.94 30.16 -20.46
N GLY A 256 -5.17 30.46 -20.90
CA GLY A 256 -5.58 30.35 -22.30
C GLY A 256 -4.67 31.13 -23.26
N LYS A 257 -4.02 32.20 -22.79
CA LYS A 257 -3.04 32.96 -23.60
C LYS A 257 -1.70 32.23 -23.77
N MET A 258 -1.28 31.45 -22.78
CA MET A 258 -0.01 30.72 -22.80
C MET A 258 -0.05 29.42 -23.59
N GLN A 259 -1.23 28.96 -24.04
CA GLN A 259 -1.39 27.72 -24.83
C GLN A 259 -0.73 27.74 -26.22
N GLN A 260 -0.29 28.92 -26.67
CA GLN A 260 0.47 29.09 -27.91
C GLN A 260 1.94 28.69 -27.76
N LEU A 261 2.48 28.72 -26.52
CA LEU A 261 3.83 28.28 -26.23
C LEU A 261 3.81 26.81 -25.83
N ARG A 262 4.64 26.01 -26.51
CA ARG A 262 4.76 24.57 -26.27
C ARG A 262 6.23 24.19 -26.16
N PHE A 263 6.54 23.28 -25.24
CA PHE A 263 7.87 22.71 -25.18
C PHE A 263 8.17 21.94 -26.47
N LEU A 264 9.32 22.21 -27.08
CA LEU A 264 9.80 21.40 -28.20
C LEU A 264 10.31 20.06 -27.64
N THR A 265 9.56 18.99 -27.90
CA THR A 265 9.87 17.64 -27.45
C THR A 265 10.05 16.70 -28.64
N LYS A 266 10.82 15.62 -28.44
CA LYS A 266 11.00 14.61 -29.48
C LYS A 266 9.68 13.87 -29.70
N ARG A 267 9.17 13.86 -30.94
CA ARG A 267 8.00 13.07 -31.30
C ARG A 267 8.34 11.59 -31.23
N SER A 268 7.56 10.84 -30.47
CA SER A 268 7.57 9.38 -30.50
C SER A 268 6.48 8.93 -31.47
N TYR A 269 6.86 8.07 -32.42
CA TYR A 269 5.92 7.39 -33.33
C TYR A 269 5.69 5.94 -32.93
N LEU A 270 6.21 5.56 -31.75
CA LEU A 270 6.01 4.24 -31.18
C LEU A 270 4.59 4.16 -30.61
N ASN A 271 3.98 2.98 -30.70
CA ASN A 271 2.78 2.71 -29.90
C ASN A 271 3.13 2.75 -28.39
N ASP A 272 2.10 2.90 -27.56
CA ASP A 272 2.24 3.06 -26.10
C ASP A 272 3.08 1.94 -25.47
N ARG A 273 2.94 0.71 -25.98
CA ARG A 273 3.71 -0.45 -25.49
C ARG A 273 5.22 -0.30 -25.76
N PHE A 274 5.61 0.02 -26.98
CA PHE A 274 7.03 0.18 -27.34
C PHE A 274 7.64 1.41 -26.65
N GLN A 275 6.86 2.47 -26.48
CA GLN A 275 7.26 3.65 -25.73
C GLN A 275 7.50 3.31 -24.25
N ALA A 276 6.57 2.61 -23.59
CA ALA A 276 6.72 2.11 -22.23
C ALA A 276 7.97 1.22 -22.08
N GLN A 277 8.20 0.31 -23.03
CA GLN A 277 9.41 -0.53 -23.04
C GLN A 277 10.70 0.29 -23.15
N ALA A 278 10.72 1.36 -23.95
CA ALA A 278 11.88 2.24 -24.07
C ALA A 278 12.16 2.99 -22.76
N TYR A 279 11.12 3.53 -22.12
CA TYR A 279 11.25 4.23 -20.84
C TYR A 279 11.67 3.30 -19.70
N LEU A 280 11.14 2.08 -19.66
CA LEU A 280 11.58 1.06 -18.72
C LEU A 280 13.05 0.68 -18.88
N LYS A 281 13.59 0.64 -20.11
CA LYS A 281 15.05 0.44 -20.32
C LYS A 281 15.87 1.56 -19.70
N ILE A 282 15.48 2.82 -19.91
CA ILE A 282 16.16 3.98 -19.32
C ILE A 282 16.11 3.90 -17.80
N LEU A 283 14.96 3.54 -17.23
CA LEU A 283 14.83 3.33 -15.78
C LEU A 283 15.77 2.20 -15.30
N ALA A 284 15.84 1.09 -16.02
CA ALA A 284 16.70 -0.03 -15.64
C ALA A 284 18.18 0.36 -15.60
N ASP A 285 18.65 1.12 -16.60
CA ASP A 285 20.02 1.65 -16.61
C ASP A 285 20.25 2.62 -15.45
N THR A 286 19.30 3.51 -15.16
CA THR A 286 19.35 4.41 -14.01
C THR A 286 19.40 3.65 -12.68
N LEU A 287 18.59 2.62 -12.52
CA LEU A 287 18.57 1.75 -11.33
C LEU A 287 19.90 1.02 -11.15
N LYS A 288 20.46 0.50 -12.25
CA LYS A 288 21.68 -0.31 -12.25
C LYS A 288 22.93 0.53 -11.97
N HIS A 289 22.97 1.76 -12.49
CA HIS A 289 24.17 2.57 -12.49
C HIS A 289 24.16 3.72 -11.47
N PHE A 290 23.00 4.28 -11.11
CA PHE A 290 22.93 5.52 -10.32
C PHE A 290 22.21 5.37 -8.98
N MET A 291 21.17 4.54 -8.89
CA MET A 291 20.44 4.38 -7.62
C MET A 291 21.19 3.47 -6.64
N ALA A 292 21.62 4.06 -5.51
CA ALA A 292 22.23 3.31 -4.43
C ALA A 292 21.29 2.24 -3.86
N GLU A 293 21.86 1.11 -3.47
CA GLU A 293 21.17 -0.02 -2.83
C GLU A 293 20.15 -0.77 -3.71
N CYS A 294 20.02 -0.40 -4.99
CA CYS A 294 19.34 -1.19 -6.01
C CYS A 294 20.29 -2.25 -6.58
N THR A 295 19.87 -3.52 -6.55
CA THR A 295 20.64 -4.66 -7.05
C THR A 295 19.73 -5.61 -7.83
N ASN A 296 20.31 -6.61 -8.51
CA ASN A 296 19.55 -7.63 -9.24
C ASN A 296 18.53 -7.05 -10.23
N VAL A 297 18.93 -6.01 -10.97
CA VAL A 297 18.08 -5.37 -11.97
C VAL A 297 17.89 -6.30 -13.17
N GLN A 298 16.64 -6.65 -13.45
CA GLN A 298 16.19 -7.53 -14.51
C GLN A 298 15.16 -6.82 -15.38
N ILE A 299 15.33 -6.88 -16.69
CA ILE A 299 14.43 -6.23 -17.65
C ILE A 299 13.56 -7.31 -18.30
N ILE A 300 12.24 -7.26 -18.09
CA ILE A 300 11.28 -8.28 -18.54
C ILE A 300 10.24 -7.60 -19.44
N LEU A 301 10.68 -7.23 -20.65
CA LEU A 301 9.86 -6.49 -21.62
C LEU A 301 8.89 -7.34 -22.47
N PRO A 302 9.20 -8.60 -22.83
CA PRO A 302 8.33 -9.38 -23.71
C PRO A 302 6.99 -9.80 -23.09
N ALA A 303 6.88 -9.80 -21.75
CA ALA A 303 5.67 -10.21 -21.03
C ALA A 303 4.46 -9.32 -21.37
N ARG A 304 3.23 -9.82 -21.16
CA ARG A 304 1.98 -9.06 -21.42
C ARG A 304 2.05 -7.65 -20.82
N VAL A 305 2.50 -7.55 -19.58
CA VAL A 305 2.86 -6.28 -18.93
C VAL A 305 4.38 -6.20 -18.86
N PRO A 306 5.03 -5.29 -19.60
CA PRO A 306 6.47 -5.06 -19.50
C PRO A 306 6.84 -4.54 -18.10
N ILE A 307 7.87 -5.13 -17.49
CA ILE A 307 8.35 -4.70 -16.16
C ILE A 307 9.87 -4.59 -16.09
N VAL A 308 10.34 -3.80 -15.14
CA VAL A 308 11.71 -3.83 -14.62
C VAL A 308 11.66 -4.29 -13.17
N ARG A 309 12.35 -5.38 -12.90
CA ARG A 309 12.44 -6.01 -11.59
C ARG A 309 13.78 -5.67 -10.94
N PHE A 310 13.81 -5.35 -9.66
CA PHE A 310 15.04 -5.12 -8.90
C PHE A 310 14.85 -5.41 -7.41
N GLN A 311 15.94 -5.47 -6.65
CA GLN A 311 15.91 -5.61 -5.19
C GLN A 311 16.50 -4.35 -4.54
N HIS A 312 15.80 -3.77 -3.58
CA HIS A 312 16.31 -2.65 -2.78
C HIS A 312 16.80 -3.15 -1.41
N ARG A 313 18.12 -3.15 -1.21
CA ARG A 313 18.77 -3.88 -0.11
C ARG A 313 18.44 -3.37 1.29
N LEU A 314 18.31 -2.04 1.46
CA LEU A 314 18.07 -1.45 2.78
C LEU A 314 16.62 -1.59 3.25
N SER A 315 15.67 -1.76 2.33
CA SER A 315 14.28 -2.08 2.69
C SER A 315 13.95 -3.57 2.62
N ASP A 316 14.87 -4.38 2.09
CA ASP A 316 14.66 -5.80 1.78
C ASP A 316 13.41 -6.06 0.92
N LEU A 317 13.17 -5.19 -0.06
CA LEU A 317 12.02 -5.29 -0.95
C LEU A 317 12.46 -5.81 -2.33
N GLN A 318 11.71 -6.80 -2.82
CA GLN A 318 11.66 -7.15 -4.23
C GLN A 318 10.68 -6.19 -4.91
N CYS A 319 11.12 -5.53 -5.98
CA CYS A 319 10.42 -4.41 -6.60
C CYS A 319 10.19 -4.66 -8.08
N ASP A 320 8.95 -4.48 -8.53
CA ASP A 320 8.55 -4.59 -9.94
C ASP A 320 7.95 -3.25 -10.39
N VAL A 321 8.59 -2.58 -11.36
CA VAL A 321 8.09 -1.33 -11.95
C VAL A 321 7.50 -1.62 -13.31
N SER A 322 6.27 -1.16 -13.53
CA SER A 322 5.60 -1.19 -14.82
C SER A 322 5.13 0.21 -15.23
N MET A 323 4.92 0.40 -16.54
CA MET A 323 4.31 1.61 -17.11
C MET A 323 3.01 1.28 -17.85
N SER A 324 2.31 0.22 -17.45
CA SER A 324 1.03 -0.19 -18.06
C SER A 324 -0.05 0.88 -17.89
N GLU A 325 -1.18 0.72 -18.57
CA GLU A 325 -2.36 1.56 -18.41
C GLU A 325 -2.68 1.80 -16.93
N PHE A 326 -2.34 3.01 -16.48
CA PHE A 326 -2.20 3.32 -15.05
C PHE A 326 -3.50 3.08 -14.29
N LYS A 327 -4.61 3.37 -14.97
CA LYS A 327 -5.99 3.27 -14.50
C LYS A 327 -6.33 1.88 -13.96
N SER A 328 -6.06 0.82 -14.71
CA SER A 328 -6.54 -0.53 -14.38
C SER A 328 -5.96 -1.07 -13.07
N SER A 329 -4.64 -0.99 -12.88
CA SER A 329 -3.97 -1.49 -11.68
C SER A 329 -4.27 -0.65 -10.44
N TYR A 330 -4.33 0.68 -10.60
CA TYR A 330 -4.67 1.60 -9.52
C TYR A 330 -6.13 1.41 -9.07
N TYR A 331 -7.08 1.35 -10.00
CA TYR A 331 -8.51 1.21 -9.69
C TYR A 331 -8.85 -0.15 -9.11
N MET A 332 -8.23 -1.22 -9.60
CA MET A 332 -8.38 -2.54 -8.99
C MET A 332 -7.91 -2.51 -7.53
N SER A 333 -6.80 -1.83 -7.25
CA SER A 333 -6.29 -1.69 -5.89
C SER A 333 -7.22 -0.86 -5.00
N LYS A 334 -7.78 0.24 -5.54
CA LYS A 334 -8.79 1.09 -4.88
C LYS A 334 -10.06 0.29 -4.56
N LEU A 335 -10.59 -0.47 -5.52
CA LEU A 335 -11.76 -1.33 -5.33
C LEU A 335 -11.54 -2.36 -4.22
N LEU A 336 -10.45 -3.11 -4.28
CA LEU A 336 -10.11 -4.12 -3.28
C LEU A 336 -9.93 -3.51 -1.88
N TRP A 337 -9.31 -2.33 -1.80
CA TRP A 337 -9.18 -1.59 -0.54
C TRP A 337 -10.55 -1.16 0.00
N SER A 338 -11.44 -0.66 -0.86
CA SER A 338 -12.80 -0.26 -0.47
C SER A 338 -13.62 -1.44 0.05
N LEU A 339 -13.61 -2.56 -0.66
CA LEU A 339 -14.29 -3.79 -0.26
C LEU A 339 -13.76 -4.34 1.07
N SER A 340 -12.43 -4.36 1.25
CA SER A 340 -11.81 -4.79 2.50
C SER A 340 -12.16 -3.86 3.68
N SER A 341 -12.31 -2.56 3.40
CA SER A 341 -12.69 -1.57 4.40
C SER A 341 -14.17 -1.62 4.77
N ALA A 342 -15.02 -2.23 3.93
CA ALA A 342 -16.45 -2.32 4.15
C ALA A 342 -16.81 -3.29 5.29
N ASP A 343 -16.04 -4.37 5.48
CA ASP A 343 -16.26 -5.31 6.59
C ASP A 343 -14.93 -5.85 7.14
N SER A 344 -14.77 -5.78 8.45
CA SER A 344 -13.56 -6.20 9.17
C SER A 344 -13.17 -7.67 9.00
N ARG A 345 -14.08 -8.53 8.53
CA ARG A 345 -13.85 -9.96 8.30
C ARG A 345 -13.14 -10.25 6.98
N VAL A 346 -13.19 -9.32 6.02
CA VAL A 346 -12.72 -9.52 4.64
C VAL A 346 -11.21 -9.77 4.59
N ALA A 347 -10.39 -8.87 5.17
CA ALA A 347 -8.94 -9.07 5.18
C ALA A 347 -8.53 -10.36 5.92
N PRO A 348 -9.00 -10.64 7.15
CA PRO A 348 -8.65 -11.88 7.82
C PRO A 348 -8.99 -13.15 7.03
N ILE A 349 -10.18 -13.24 6.42
CA ILE A 349 -10.57 -14.44 5.67
C ILE A 349 -9.76 -14.57 4.37
N VAL A 350 -9.46 -13.48 3.67
CA VAL A 350 -8.61 -13.51 2.47
C VAL A 350 -7.21 -14.01 2.82
N PHE A 351 -6.63 -13.58 3.95
CA PHE A 351 -5.33 -14.07 4.41
C PHE A 351 -5.37 -15.57 4.72
N ALA A 352 -6.38 -16.03 5.47
CA ALA A 352 -6.52 -17.43 5.83
C ALA A 352 -6.68 -18.33 4.60
N VAL A 353 -7.56 -17.95 3.66
CA VAL A 353 -7.78 -18.72 2.42
C VAL A 353 -6.54 -18.72 1.53
N ARG A 354 -5.81 -17.60 1.43
CA ARG A 354 -4.55 -17.57 0.68
C ARG A 354 -3.47 -18.45 1.31
N ARG A 355 -3.38 -18.49 2.64
CA ARG A 355 -2.47 -19.42 3.34
C ARG A 355 -2.87 -20.87 3.06
N TRP A 356 -4.15 -21.21 3.23
CA TRP A 356 -4.66 -22.55 2.92
C TRP A 356 -4.37 -22.95 1.47
N ALA A 357 -4.64 -22.08 0.49
CA ALA A 357 -4.42 -22.37 -0.92
C ALA A 357 -2.93 -22.60 -1.26
N ARG A 358 -2.02 -21.90 -0.57
CA ARG A 358 -0.58 -22.12 -0.68
C ARG A 358 -0.19 -23.50 -0.14
N GLU A 359 -0.64 -23.84 1.07
CA GLU A 359 -0.32 -25.14 1.70
C GLU A 359 -0.95 -26.31 0.94
N ALA A 360 -2.12 -26.10 0.33
CA ALA A 360 -2.79 -27.07 -0.54
C ALA A 360 -2.19 -27.12 -1.97
N SER A 361 -1.12 -26.37 -2.26
CA SER A 361 -0.47 -26.29 -3.58
C SER A 361 -1.41 -25.85 -4.72
N ILE A 362 -2.49 -25.12 -4.40
CA ILE A 362 -3.42 -24.51 -5.36
C ILE A 362 -2.82 -23.24 -5.97
N THR A 363 -1.99 -22.54 -5.20
CA THR A 363 -1.21 -21.39 -5.66
C THR A 363 0.29 -21.69 -5.55
N GLN A 364 1.07 -21.15 -6.48
CA GLN A 364 2.54 -21.23 -6.47
C GLN A 364 3.14 -19.87 -6.80
N SER A 365 4.37 -19.63 -6.34
CA SER A 365 5.11 -18.39 -6.65
C SER A 365 5.63 -18.35 -8.09
N ALA A 366 5.82 -19.52 -8.71
CA ALA A 366 6.27 -19.61 -10.09
C ALA A 366 5.09 -19.39 -11.07
N PRO A 367 5.33 -18.77 -12.24
CA PRO A 367 4.32 -18.70 -13.30
C PRO A 367 3.93 -20.09 -13.81
N GLY A 368 2.64 -20.34 -14.00
CA GLY A 368 2.13 -21.60 -14.55
C GLY A 368 0.61 -21.72 -14.46
N PRO A 369 0.06 -22.96 -14.52
CA PRO A 369 -1.39 -23.20 -14.63
C PRO A 369 -2.15 -23.05 -13.30
N TRP A 370 -1.49 -22.59 -12.24
CA TRP A 370 -2.06 -22.46 -10.89
C TRP A 370 -2.93 -21.20 -10.75
N PHE A 371 -3.78 -21.18 -9.74
CA PHE A 371 -4.47 -19.95 -9.37
C PHE A 371 -3.45 -18.92 -8.85
N SER A 372 -3.62 -17.67 -9.30
CA SER A 372 -2.92 -16.54 -8.70
C SER A 372 -3.56 -16.17 -7.35
N ASN A 373 -2.77 -15.54 -6.49
CA ASN A 373 -3.28 -14.92 -5.26
C ASN A 373 -4.41 -13.91 -5.52
N PHE A 374 -4.35 -13.22 -6.66
CA PHE A 374 -5.40 -12.29 -7.09
C PHE A 374 -6.71 -13.03 -7.39
N GLN A 375 -6.67 -14.10 -8.20
CA GLN A 375 -7.85 -14.91 -8.48
C GLN A 375 -8.44 -15.52 -7.20
N MET A 376 -7.60 -16.01 -6.28
CA MET A 376 -8.06 -16.52 -5.00
C MET A 376 -8.76 -15.45 -4.15
N THR A 377 -8.23 -14.23 -4.15
CA THR A 377 -8.85 -13.08 -3.47
C THR A 377 -10.21 -12.74 -4.08
N LEU A 378 -10.33 -12.76 -5.42
CA LEU A 378 -11.61 -12.52 -6.11
C LEU A 378 -12.65 -13.60 -5.80
N LEU A 379 -12.26 -14.87 -5.70
CA LEU A 379 -13.17 -15.95 -5.31
C LEU A 379 -13.71 -15.76 -3.90
N VAL A 380 -12.87 -15.33 -2.95
CA VAL A 380 -13.31 -15.00 -1.59
C VAL A 380 -14.26 -13.81 -1.58
N ILE A 381 -13.96 -12.75 -2.32
CA ILE A 381 -14.85 -11.58 -2.45
C ILE A 381 -16.19 -12.00 -3.04
N PHE A 382 -16.19 -12.80 -4.10
CA PHE A 382 -17.40 -13.31 -4.72
C PHE A 382 -18.24 -14.15 -3.74
N TYR A 383 -17.60 -15.02 -2.95
CA TYR A 383 -18.28 -15.75 -1.88
C TYR A 383 -18.91 -14.81 -0.85
N LEU A 384 -18.18 -13.79 -0.38
CA LEU A 384 -18.72 -12.82 0.57
C LEU A 384 -19.87 -12.00 -0.01
N GLN A 385 -19.88 -11.76 -1.33
CA GLN A 385 -21.00 -11.13 -2.03
C GLN A 385 -22.22 -12.05 -2.14
N SER A 386 -22.03 -13.37 -2.32
CA SER A 386 -23.14 -14.31 -2.45
C SER A 386 -23.88 -14.55 -1.13
N ILE A 387 -23.20 -14.36 0.00
CA ILE A 387 -23.79 -14.40 1.34
C ILE A 387 -24.07 -13.00 1.93
N GLU A 388 -24.07 -11.97 1.06
CA GLU A 388 -24.48 -10.59 1.40
C GLU A 388 -23.67 -9.92 2.52
N ILE A 389 -22.42 -10.36 2.73
CA ILE A 389 -21.46 -9.65 3.58
C ILE A 389 -20.88 -8.44 2.84
N LEU A 390 -20.65 -8.57 1.53
CA LEU A 390 -20.18 -7.50 0.67
C LEU A 390 -21.24 -7.13 -0.38
N PRO A 391 -21.33 -5.85 -0.79
CA PRO A 391 -22.20 -5.47 -1.89
C PRO A 391 -21.68 -6.05 -3.22
N LYS A 392 -22.61 -6.49 -4.07
CA LYS A 392 -22.30 -6.86 -5.47
C LYS A 392 -21.93 -5.61 -6.27
N LEU A 393 -21.02 -5.75 -7.24
CA LEU A 393 -20.49 -4.60 -8.01
C LEU A 393 -21.56 -3.82 -8.79
N ASN A 394 -22.57 -4.49 -9.32
CA ASN A 394 -23.63 -3.81 -10.10
C ASN A 394 -24.44 -2.83 -9.25
N TYR A 395 -24.70 -3.15 -7.98
CA TYR A 395 -25.38 -2.24 -7.06
C TYR A 395 -24.55 -1.00 -6.73
N ILE A 396 -23.22 -1.12 -6.82
CA ILE A 396 -22.32 0.01 -6.63
C ILE A 396 -22.48 0.96 -7.83
N ASN A 397 -22.50 0.43 -9.06
CA ASN A 397 -22.69 1.19 -10.31
C ASN A 397 -24.12 1.75 -10.50
N GLU A 398 -25.14 1.18 -9.86
CA GLU A 398 -26.53 1.69 -9.88
C GLU A 398 -26.77 2.82 -8.87
N GLN A 399 -26.20 2.72 -7.67
CA GLN A 399 -26.21 3.81 -6.67
C GLN A 399 -25.47 5.04 -7.20
N SER A 400 -24.37 4.79 -7.92
CA SER A 400 -23.62 5.75 -8.72
C SER A 400 -24.48 6.52 -9.73
N THR A 401 -25.18 5.79 -10.61
CA THR A 401 -26.03 6.41 -11.65
C THR A 401 -27.21 7.17 -11.05
N THR A 402 -27.79 6.71 -9.94
CA THR A 402 -28.93 7.39 -9.28
C THR A 402 -28.50 8.68 -8.57
N ALA A 403 -27.31 8.70 -7.94
CA ALA A 403 -26.71 9.92 -7.39
C ALA A 403 -26.34 10.91 -8.50
N THR A 404 -25.91 10.40 -9.66
CA THR A 404 -25.64 11.18 -10.87
C THR A 404 -26.89 11.89 -11.37
N THR A 405 -28.01 11.18 -11.57
CA THR A 405 -29.26 11.78 -12.09
C THR A 405 -29.76 12.93 -11.22
N THR A 406 -29.58 12.85 -9.90
CA THR A 406 -30.01 13.89 -8.95
C THR A 406 -29.13 15.15 -9.02
N ILE A 407 -27.84 15.01 -9.33
CA ILE A 407 -26.92 16.14 -9.53
C ILE A 407 -27.14 16.74 -10.92
N THR A 408 -27.27 15.92 -11.97
CA THR A 408 -27.46 16.43 -13.34
C THR A 408 -28.80 17.16 -13.52
N SER A 409 -29.86 16.77 -12.80
CA SER A 409 -31.13 17.52 -12.80
C SER A 409 -31.03 18.91 -12.15
N SER A 410 -29.97 19.18 -11.38
CA SER A 410 -29.69 20.51 -10.80
C SER A 410 -28.73 21.37 -11.63
N PHE A 411 -28.13 20.78 -12.68
CA PHE A 411 -27.16 21.44 -13.57
C PHE A 411 -27.64 21.55 -15.02
N GLN A 412 -28.91 21.21 -15.29
CA GLN A 412 -29.49 21.23 -16.64
C GLN A 412 -29.94 22.61 -17.15
N ASP A 413 -29.36 23.69 -16.62
CA ASP A 413 -29.39 25.02 -17.23
C ASP A 413 -27.95 25.45 -17.59
N GLY A 414 -27.43 24.91 -18.70
CA GLY A 414 -26.23 25.46 -19.33
C GLY A 414 -25.23 24.45 -19.90
N ILE A 415 -25.32 24.30 -21.23
CA ILE A 415 -24.26 23.91 -22.18
C ILE A 415 -24.09 22.40 -22.44
N ALA A 416 -24.24 22.09 -23.73
CA ALA A 416 -24.25 20.78 -24.35
C ALA A 416 -22.88 20.08 -24.35
N ALA A 417 -22.98 18.75 -24.34
CA ALA A 417 -21.93 17.76 -24.25
C ALA A 417 -20.95 17.72 -25.43
N ASN A 418 -19.71 17.32 -25.13
CA ASN A 418 -18.87 16.52 -26.01
C ASN A 418 -18.30 15.36 -25.18
N GLY A 419 -18.50 14.14 -25.69
CA GLY A 419 -18.42 12.88 -24.96
C GLY A 419 -17.04 12.23 -24.81
N ASP A 420 -17.10 11.03 -24.22
CA ASP A 420 -16.06 9.99 -24.03
C ASP A 420 -15.04 10.12 -22.88
N LEU A 421 -15.20 11.09 -21.96
CA LEU A 421 -14.28 11.24 -20.81
C LEU A 421 -14.96 11.33 -19.43
N SER A 422 -16.30 11.28 -19.35
CA SER A 422 -17.05 11.40 -18.10
C SER A 422 -17.05 10.14 -17.25
N ASP A 423 -17.13 8.96 -17.88
CA ASP A 423 -17.53 7.74 -17.19
C ASP A 423 -16.41 7.18 -16.28
N ASP A 424 -15.15 7.34 -16.69
CA ASP A 424 -13.97 6.93 -15.93
C ASP A 424 -13.71 7.79 -14.69
N VAL A 425 -14.03 9.10 -14.76
CA VAL A 425 -13.89 10.03 -13.62
C VAL A 425 -15.06 9.85 -12.64
N PHE A 426 -16.20 9.36 -13.12
CA PHE A 426 -17.38 9.09 -12.31
C PHE A 426 -17.21 7.85 -11.43
N LEU A 427 -16.76 6.73 -12.01
CA LEU A 427 -16.47 5.49 -11.29
C LEU A 427 -15.53 5.71 -10.08
N MET A 428 -14.65 6.71 -10.19
CA MET A 428 -13.60 7.04 -9.24
C MET A 428 -14.08 7.62 -7.91
N ASN A 429 -15.14 8.42 -7.92
CA ASN A 429 -15.72 9.00 -6.69
C ASN A 429 -16.66 8.03 -5.97
N GLU A 430 -17.17 7.01 -6.67
CA GLU A 430 -18.28 6.19 -6.18
C GLU A 430 -17.84 4.86 -5.53
N LEU A 431 -16.64 4.36 -5.86
CA LEU A 431 -16.00 3.26 -5.14
C LEU A 431 -15.78 3.58 -3.65
N GLU A 432 -15.85 4.86 -3.25
CA GLU A 432 -15.71 5.30 -1.87
C GLU A 432 -17.02 5.15 -1.07
N ASN A 433 -18.16 5.17 -1.76
CA ASN A 433 -19.49 5.00 -1.15
C ASN A 433 -19.75 3.56 -0.69
N ILE A 434 -18.98 2.57 -1.19
CA ILE A 434 -19.04 1.16 -0.79
C ILE A 434 -18.97 1.01 0.75
N ARG A 435 -18.18 1.86 1.41
CA ARG A 435 -17.99 1.85 2.88
C ARG A 435 -19.24 2.23 3.66
N HIS A 436 -20.21 2.84 3.00
CA HIS A 436 -21.42 3.38 3.62
C HIS A 436 -22.69 2.62 3.23
N ILE A 437 -22.58 1.59 2.37
CA ILE A 437 -23.71 0.74 1.99
C ILE A 437 -24.00 -0.21 3.16
N PRO A 438 -25.14 -0.07 3.88
CA PRO A 438 -25.51 -1.02 4.91
C PRO A 438 -25.88 -2.34 4.25
N ALA A 439 -25.35 -3.47 4.73
CA ALA A 439 -25.73 -4.81 4.26
C ALA A 439 -27.26 -5.01 4.23
N ASN A 440 -27.99 -4.38 5.16
CA ASN A 440 -29.45 -4.49 5.27
C ASN A 440 -30.26 -3.70 4.24
N LYS A 441 -29.65 -2.90 3.35
CA LYS A 441 -30.37 -2.17 2.27
C LYS A 441 -30.47 -2.95 0.95
N VAL A 442 -29.91 -4.16 0.86
CA VAL A 442 -29.98 -5.01 -0.34
C VAL A 442 -31.33 -5.73 -0.48
N ASN A 443 -32.19 -5.68 0.55
CA ASN A 443 -33.42 -6.48 0.61
C ASN A 443 -34.69 -5.88 -0.02
N ASN A 444 -34.62 -4.74 -0.71
CA ASN A 444 -35.80 -4.17 -1.37
C ASN A 444 -35.53 -3.99 -2.87
N ASN A 445 -35.49 -5.11 -3.60
CA ASN A 445 -36.00 -5.22 -4.97
C ASN A 445 -35.86 -6.68 -5.42
N SER A 446 -36.78 -7.52 -4.91
CA SER A 446 -37.15 -8.77 -5.56
C SER A 446 -38.42 -8.53 -6.37
N LEU A 447 -38.28 -8.46 -7.69
CA LEU A 447 -39.17 -9.04 -8.71
C LEU A 447 -38.50 -8.96 -10.08
#